data_AF-A0A9P1CA60-F1
#
_entry.id   AF-A0A9P1CA60-F1
#
_cell.length_a   1.000
_cell.length_b   1.000
_cell.length_c   1.000
_cell.angle_alpha   90.00
_cell.angle_beta   90.00
_cell.angle_gamma   90.00
#
_symmetry.space_group_name_H-M   'P 1'
#
loop_
_entity.id
_entity.type
_entity.pdbx_description
1 polymer ?
#
loop_
_entity_poly.entity_id
_entity_poly.type
_entity_poly.pdbx_seq_one_letter_code
_entity_poly.pdbx_strand_id
1 'polypeptide(L)'
;MGAVASGICSPSPGAQMPSKVPVRSSVTECSIAGYDFQGQKSEDTASTIAGSEGPMPRGESPSAFSAISEDDESEKDEADGRDLQKTPAAPAAAPAAAPAAEAAPPIAPAKPAPTTPITLETLQGDWVNSMGAKISVQDTQVSLNGLIMKAHPILLNDDGTVSSVGKIWQLNGWLEDERVEFKEAPSKEVMHFARSVIWTKASSERMEAWTEQMKGLGYAGSSSNPLKRGVEGCCPGTSDAHAKLVEDNEDKDKAELKLLNDLISKWRIEGVAKVAPRKVIPDFSNRGHTGLSVEHVHYLATSFKEKGFQKRQGNEGHDIPVLVRESPESDLGRKSIENWRSKLEDEKGFAPQAHYERLFRQKELYTSLGNGHFNQALNLFFTESPSIYSDQKYSINNDRDLKEAVYQGVGSIVLKGEIPLRDRETISKLLNSKREFKGNVNSDGSLNITDAYEDTTTCKQFEAMSKVLDAVELNCLVRSELGVKDSHRMGQ
;
A
#
# COMPACT_ATOMS: atom_id res chain seq x y z
N MET A 1 -64.82 -30.78 14.58
CA MET A 1 -63.93 -31.74 13.90
C MET A 1 -62.51 -31.22 14.07
N GLY A 2 -61.54 -31.83 14.73
CA GLY A 2 -61.45 -33.03 15.56
C GLY A 2 -60.01 -33.02 16.09
N ALA A 3 -59.87 -33.02 17.41
CA ALA A 3 -58.60 -33.05 18.13
C ALA A 3 -58.20 -34.50 18.45
N VAL A 4 -56.89 -34.80 18.49
CA VAL A 4 -56.30 -36.00 19.14
C VAL A 4 -54.86 -35.60 19.56
N ALA A 5 -54.59 -35.27 20.83
CA ALA A 5 -54.20 -36.13 21.97
C ALA A 5 -52.83 -36.81 21.77
N SER A 6 -51.74 -36.33 22.39
CA SER A 6 -51.22 -36.63 23.74
C SER A 6 -50.78 -38.08 23.96
N GLY A 7 -49.49 -38.29 24.28
CA GLY A 7 -48.94 -39.57 24.71
C GLY A 7 -47.54 -39.44 25.31
N ILE A 8 -47.49 -39.16 26.61
CA ILE A 8 -46.31 -39.22 27.49
C ILE A 8 -46.05 -40.69 27.86
N CYS A 9 -44.81 -41.15 27.79
CA CYS A 9 -44.33 -42.30 28.57
C CYS A 9 -42.88 -42.06 29.02
N SER A 10 -42.70 -42.06 30.34
CA SER A 10 -41.43 -41.99 31.08
C SER A 10 -40.77 -43.39 31.19
N PRO A 11 -39.50 -43.48 31.65
CA PRO A 11 -38.56 -44.53 31.24
C PRO A 11 -38.50 -45.72 32.21
N SER A 12 -37.89 -46.81 31.75
CA SER A 12 -37.40 -47.90 32.60
C SER A 12 -35.87 -48.05 32.49
N PRO A 13 -35.21 -48.57 33.54
CA PRO A 13 -33.82 -48.28 33.85
C PRO A 13 -32.85 -49.40 33.45
N GLY A 14 -31.58 -49.03 33.29
CA GLY A 14 -30.46 -49.96 33.46
C GLY A 14 -29.69 -50.27 32.19
N ALA A 15 -28.55 -49.60 32.02
CA ALA A 15 -27.38 -50.20 31.40
C ALA A 15 -26.11 -49.51 31.92
N GLN A 16 -25.15 -50.35 32.27
CA GLN A 16 -23.95 -50.08 33.05
C GLN A 16 -22.92 -49.21 32.31
N MET A 17 -22.16 -48.46 33.10
CA MET A 17 -20.99 -47.68 32.69
C MET A 17 -19.85 -48.57 32.17
N PRO A 18 -19.10 -48.12 31.15
CA PRO A 18 -17.71 -48.52 30.98
C PRO A 18 -16.77 -47.41 31.51
N SER A 19 -16.10 -47.78 32.60
CA SER A 19 -14.66 -47.61 32.86
C SER A 19 -13.92 -46.42 32.22
N LYS A 20 -13.46 -45.52 33.10
CA LYS A 20 -12.44 -44.51 32.86
C LYS A 20 -11.17 -45.12 32.24
N VAL A 21 -10.76 -44.59 31.09
CA VAL A 21 -9.42 -44.78 30.53
C VAL A 21 -8.57 -43.56 30.92
N PRO A 22 -7.34 -43.74 31.46
CA PRO A 22 -6.51 -42.63 31.87
C PRO A 22 -5.87 -41.96 30.64
N VAL A 23 -6.14 -40.65 30.47
CA VAL A 23 -5.44 -39.81 29.51
C VAL A 23 -4.03 -39.55 30.04
N ARG A 24 -3.03 -40.19 29.42
CA ARG A 24 -1.62 -39.84 29.59
C ARG A 24 -1.36 -38.50 28.91
N SER A 25 -1.05 -37.47 29.68
CA SER A 25 -0.46 -36.23 29.19
C SER A 25 1.02 -36.47 28.86
N SER A 26 1.34 -36.82 27.62
CA SER A 26 2.70 -36.69 27.11
C SER A 26 2.90 -35.25 26.64
N VAL A 27 3.65 -34.48 27.42
CA VAL A 27 4.27 -33.23 26.98
C VAL A 27 5.33 -33.62 25.96
N THR A 28 5.04 -33.43 24.68
CA THR A 28 6.04 -33.52 23.61
C THR A 28 6.70 -32.16 23.49
N GLU A 29 7.92 -32.04 24.00
CA GLU A 29 8.85 -30.98 23.64
C GLU A 29 9.02 -30.99 22.12
N CYS A 30 8.55 -29.94 21.45
CA CYS A 30 8.84 -29.71 20.05
C CYS A 30 10.15 -28.93 19.98
N SER A 31 11.28 -29.65 19.96
CA SER A 31 12.56 -29.05 19.59
C SER A 31 12.56 -28.78 18.09
N ILE A 32 12.34 -27.54 17.68
CA ILE A 32 12.67 -27.10 16.33
C ILE A 32 14.17 -26.76 16.34
N ALA A 33 14.98 -27.80 16.13
CA ALA A 33 16.35 -27.67 15.67
C ALA A 33 16.33 -27.56 14.14
N GLY A 34 17.01 -26.56 13.58
CA GLY A 34 17.12 -26.39 12.13
C GLY A 34 17.32 -24.95 11.66
N TYR A 35 18.17 -24.20 12.34
CA TYR A 35 18.73 -22.95 11.82
C TYR A 35 20.25 -23.00 12.03
N ASP A 36 20.95 -23.75 11.19
CA ASP A 36 22.41 -23.64 11.08
C ASP A 36 22.72 -22.53 10.07
N PHE A 37 23.04 -21.36 10.61
CA PHE A 37 23.71 -20.30 9.88
C PHE A 37 25.20 -20.70 9.80
N GLN A 38 25.58 -21.46 8.77
CA GLN A 38 27.00 -21.59 8.44
C GLN A 38 27.46 -20.26 7.84
N GLY A 39 28.05 -19.42 8.70
CA GLY A 39 28.82 -18.27 8.27
C GLY A 39 29.96 -18.73 7.37
N GLN A 40 30.06 -18.15 6.17
CA GLN A 40 31.27 -18.23 5.37
C GLN A 40 32.42 -17.66 6.20
N LYS A 41 33.29 -18.55 6.70
CA LYS A 41 34.63 -18.18 7.15
C LYS A 41 35.57 -18.35 5.98
N SER A 42 36.22 -17.24 5.64
CA SER A 42 37.42 -17.15 4.82
C SER A 42 38.48 -18.13 5.33
N GLU A 43 39.09 -18.85 4.39
CA GLU A 43 40.32 -19.59 4.60
C GLU A 43 41.42 -18.62 5.02
N ASP A 44 42.02 -18.86 6.18
CA ASP A 44 43.46 -18.66 6.33
C ASP A 44 44.01 -19.43 7.55
N THR A 45 44.98 -20.29 7.21
CA THR A 45 46.19 -20.74 7.91
C THR A 45 46.19 -21.08 9.42
N ALA A 46 46.80 -22.24 9.67
CA ALA A 46 47.00 -22.90 10.95
C ALA A 46 47.91 -22.13 11.94
N SER A 47 47.62 -22.28 13.23
CA SER A 47 48.65 -22.62 14.22
C SER A 47 48.03 -23.13 15.53
N THR A 48 48.54 -24.27 15.97
CA THR A 48 48.36 -24.95 17.26
C THR A 48 48.72 -24.03 18.44
N ILE A 49 48.03 -24.15 19.58
CA ILE A 49 48.58 -24.27 20.94
C ILE A 49 47.45 -24.60 21.94
N ALA A 50 47.75 -25.53 22.83
CA ALA A 50 46.93 -26.07 23.90
C ALA A 50 46.83 -25.13 25.11
N GLY A 51 45.84 -25.36 26.00
CA GLY A 51 45.99 -25.02 27.42
C GLY A 51 44.75 -24.60 28.20
N SER A 52 44.29 -25.52 29.05
CA SER A 52 43.80 -25.34 30.43
C SER A 52 42.54 -24.52 30.76
N GLU A 53 41.56 -25.29 31.23
CA GLU A 53 40.67 -25.10 32.39
C GLU A 53 40.95 -23.93 33.37
N GLY A 54 39.88 -23.28 33.85
CA GLY A 54 39.88 -22.59 35.15
C GLY A 54 38.78 -21.52 35.30
N PRO A 55 38.04 -21.46 36.43
CA PRO A 55 36.66 -20.93 36.45
C PRO A 55 36.50 -19.47 36.90
N MET A 56 35.28 -18.97 36.67
CA MET A 56 34.72 -17.67 37.05
C MET A 56 34.99 -17.22 38.49
N PRO A 57 34.87 -15.89 38.72
CA PRO A 57 34.01 -15.45 39.81
C PRO A 57 33.01 -14.35 39.41
N ARG A 58 31.90 -14.38 40.17
CA ARG A 58 30.84 -13.39 40.28
C ARG A 58 31.36 -12.07 40.86
N GLY A 59 30.67 -10.98 40.55
CA GLY A 59 30.74 -9.70 41.27
C GLY A 59 30.00 -8.64 40.45
N GLU A 60 28.71 -8.42 40.73
CA GLU A 60 28.23 -7.28 41.54
C GLU A 60 28.17 -5.97 40.74
N SER A 61 26.94 -5.55 40.44
CA SER A 61 26.60 -4.15 40.19
C SER A 61 26.83 -3.32 41.46
N PRO A 62 27.12 -2.02 41.36
CA PRO A 62 25.99 -1.11 41.55
C PRO A 62 26.05 0.25 40.80
N SER A 63 24.84 0.73 40.51
CA SER A 63 24.32 2.10 40.65
C SER A 63 25.19 3.34 40.33
N ALA A 64 24.64 4.11 39.38
CA ALA A 64 24.12 5.48 39.55
C ALA A 64 25.05 6.71 39.52
N PHE A 65 24.41 7.79 39.04
CA PHE A 65 24.64 9.23 39.19
C PHE A 65 25.28 10.05 38.05
N SER A 66 24.45 11.01 37.60
CA SER A 66 24.69 12.40 37.11
C SER A 66 25.45 12.59 35.80
N ALA A 67 24.92 13.29 34.78
CA ALA A 67 24.36 14.66 34.68
C ALA A 67 25.42 15.78 34.67
N ILE A 68 25.24 16.70 33.68
CA ILE A 68 25.88 18.03 33.50
C ILE A 68 27.27 17.94 32.82
N SER A 69 27.72 18.73 31.83
CA SER A 69 27.42 20.05 31.19
C SER A 69 27.85 19.95 29.70
N GLU A 70 27.29 20.68 28.70
CA GLU A 70 27.45 22.11 28.34
C GLU A 70 28.89 22.66 28.29
N ASP A 71 29.16 23.32 27.15
CA ASP A 71 30.31 24.15 26.72
C ASP A 71 31.65 23.39 26.51
N ASP A 72 32.52 23.70 25.56
CA ASP A 72 32.75 24.95 24.84
C ASP A 72 33.65 24.71 23.60
N GLU A 73 33.57 25.67 22.70
CA GLU A 73 34.49 26.17 21.67
C GLU A 73 35.86 25.52 21.35
N SER A 74 36.07 25.40 20.03
CA SER A 74 37.15 26.03 19.24
C SER A 74 38.48 25.31 18.92
N GLU A 75 38.95 25.69 17.72
CA GLU A 75 40.32 25.68 17.17
C GLU A 75 40.94 24.32 16.77
N LYS A 76 41.07 24.07 15.45
CA LYS A 76 42.20 24.42 14.58
C LYS A 76 43.52 23.84 15.06
N ASP A 77 44.02 22.85 14.32
CA ASP A 77 45.45 22.77 14.03
C ASP A 77 45.69 22.09 12.69
N GLU A 78 46.63 22.67 11.94
CA GLU A 78 47.13 22.25 10.64
C GLU A 78 48.19 21.14 10.75
N ALA A 79 48.39 20.48 9.59
CA ALA A 79 49.63 19.92 9.08
C ALA A 79 50.20 18.63 9.72
N ASP A 80 50.19 17.54 8.94
CA ASP A 80 51.41 16.96 8.33
C ASP A 80 50.95 15.85 7.35
N GLY A 81 51.32 15.86 6.08
CA GLY A 81 52.68 15.54 5.67
C GLY A 81 52.82 14.03 5.48
N ARG A 82 52.53 13.53 4.26
CA ARG A 82 53.14 12.28 3.80
C ARG A 82 53.09 12.13 2.27
N ASP A 83 54.30 12.20 1.75
CA ASP A 83 54.81 11.71 0.48
C ASP A 83 54.27 10.30 0.13
N LEU A 84 54.05 10.02 -1.16
CA LEU A 84 54.60 8.85 -1.87
C LEU A 84 54.07 8.73 -3.32
N GLN A 85 55.05 8.60 -4.22
CA GLN A 85 55.06 7.79 -5.43
C GLN A 85 54.42 8.32 -6.73
N LYS A 86 55.33 8.88 -7.54
CA LYS A 86 55.29 8.94 -9.01
C LYS A 86 55.15 7.54 -9.64
N THR A 87 54.16 7.41 -10.53
CA THR A 87 54.10 6.41 -11.60
C THR A 87 53.95 7.16 -12.94
N PRO A 88 54.55 6.67 -14.05
CA PRO A 88 54.71 7.44 -15.27
C PRO A 88 53.43 7.51 -16.13
N ALA A 89 53.32 8.62 -16.84
CA ALA A 89 52.19 9.04 -17.66
C ALA A 89 51.85 8.06 -18.80
N ALA A 90 50.57 7.70 -18.90
CA ALA A 90 49.96 7.26 -20.14
C ALA A 90 49.64 8.49 -21.03
N PRO A 91 49.72 8.39 -22.36
CA PRO A 91 49.44 9.50 -23.25
C PRO A 91 47.97 9.92 -23.14
N ALA A 92 47.76 11.23 -22.95
CA ALA A 92 46.46 11.86 -22.85
C ALA A 92 45.63 11.59 -24.11
N ALA A 93 44.49 10.92 -23.95
CA ALA A 93 43.43 10.96 -24.94
C ALA A 93 42.91 12.41 -25.00
N ALA A 94 42.77 12.93 -26.22
CA ALA A 94 42.21 14.26 -26.45
C ALA A 94 40.83 14.38 -25.79
N PRO A 95 40.51 15.51 -25.13
CA PRO A 95 39.19 15.72 -24.56
C PRO A 95 38.15 15.69 -25.69
N ALA A 96 37.19 14.77 -25.58
CA ALA A 96 36.00 14.79 -26.41
C ALA A 96 35.31 16.15 -26.21
N ALA A 97 35.03 16.84 -27.31
CA ALA A 97 34.33 18.11 -27.29
C ALA A 97 33.00 17.94 -26.55
N ALA A 98 32.81 18.73 -25.50
CA ALA A 98 31.53 18.82 -24.81
C ALA A 98 30.45 19.19 -25.86
N PRO A 99 29.30 18.50 -25.91
CA PRO A 99 28.21 18.89 -26.78
C PRO A 99 27.84 20.34 -26.42
N ALA A 100 27.87 21.22 -27.41
CA ALA A 100 27.45 22.59 -27.27
C ALA A 100 26.03 22.58 -26.71
N ALA A 101 25.84 23.13 -25.51
CA ALA A 101 24.54 23.33 -24.92
C ALA A 101 23.75 24.26 -25.85
N GLU A 102 22.84 23.67 -26.63
CA GLU A 102 21.88 24.41 -27.44
C GLU A 102 21.08 25.29 -26.49
N ALA A 103 21.33 26.60 -26.55
CA ALA A 103 20.71 27.56 -25.65
C ALA A 103 19.20 27.48 -25.82
N ALA A 104 18.50 27.01 -24.78
CA ALA A 104 17.05 26.92 -24.79
C ALA A 104 16.47 28.30 -25.16
N PRO A 105 15.51 28.36 -26.10
CA PRO A 105 14.94 29.63 -26.52
C PRO A 105 14.36 30.39 -25.32
N PRO A 106 14.46 31.73 -25.30
CA PRO A 106 13.97 32.54 -24.19
C PRO A 106 12.48 32.28 -23.96
N ILE A 107 12.13 31.85 -22.74
CA ILE A 107 10.76 31.59 -22.34
C ILE A 107 9.99 32.91 -22.40
N ALA A 108 8.95 32.96 -23.23
CA ALA A 108 8.08 34.14 -23.31
C ALA A 108 7.44 34.41 -21.93
N PRO A 109 7.30 35.68 -21.52
CA PRO A 109 6.67 36.02 -20.25
C PRO A 109 5.21 35.53 -20.22
N ALA A 110 4.81 34.93 -19.09
CA ALA A 110 3.48 34.38 -18.88
C ALA A 110 2.39 35.47 -19.03
N LYS A 111 1.25 35.11 -19.62
CA LYS A 111 0.09 35.99 -19.74
C LYS A 111 -0.62 36.08 -18.38
N PRO A 112 -1.05 37.27 -17.96
CA PRO A 112 -1.80 37.43 -16.71
C PRO A 112 -3.07 36.59 -16.72
N ALA A 113 -3.50 36.14 -15.53
CA ALA A 113 -4.73 35.38 -15.37
C ALA A 113 -5.96 36.18 -15.91
N PRO A 114 -6.87 35.54 -16.66
CA PRO A 114 -8.12 36.16 -17.04
C PRO A 114 -8.95 36.59 -15.82
N THR A 115 -9.62 37.74 -15.92
CA THR A 115 -10.55 38.24 -14.90
C THR A 115 -12.01 37.88 -15.21
N THR A 116 -12.27 37.27 -16.36
CA THR A 116 -13.61 36.85 -16.77
C THR A 116 -14.10 35.67 -15.93
N PRO A 117 -15.39 35.57 -15.61
CA PRO A 117 -15.91 34.37 -14.95
C PRO A 117 -15.76 33.13 -15.83
N ILE A 118 -15.52 31.97 -15.21
CA ILE A 118 -15.47 30.67 -15.92
C ILE A 118 -16.91 30.19 -16.07
N THR A 119 -17.43 30.21 -17.29
CA THR A 119 -18.79 29.77 -17.61
C THR A 119 -18.80 28.40 -18.27
N LEU A 120 -19.98 27.81 -18.43
CA LEU A 120 -20.14 26.54 -19.15
C LEU A 120 -19.58 26.63 -20.58
N GLU A 121 -19.84 27.74 -21.27
CA GLU A 121 -19.35 28.00 -22.63
C GLU A 121 -17.81 28.03 -22.66
N THR A 122 -17.20 28.64 -21.64
CA THR A 122 -15.74 28.74 -21.55
C THR A 122 -15.06 27.37 -21.40
N LEU A 123 -15.70 26.45 -20.67
CA LEU A 123 -15.18 25.10 -20.44
C LEU A 123 -15.46 24.12 -21.58
N GLN A 124 -16.24 24.47 -22.61
CA GLN A 124 -16.53 23.54 -23.71
C GLN A 124 -15.25 23.06 -24.42
N GLY A 125 -15.27 21.81 -24.86
CA GLY A 125 -14.19 21.18 -25.63
C GLY A 125 -13.24 20.34 -24.78
N ASP A 126 -12.04 20.13 -25.33
CA ASP A 126 -11.04 19.24 -24.76
C ASP A 126 -10.07 19.98 -23.84
N TRP A 127 -9.80 19.40 -22.67
CA TRP A 127 -8.85 19.90 -21.69
C TRP A 127 -7.92 18.79 -21.24
N VAL A 128 -6.68 19.16 -20.92
CA VAL A 128 -5.66 18.26 -20.38
C VAL A 128 -5.14 18.86 -19.09
N ASN A 129 -5.07 18.05 -18.03
CA ASN A 129 -4.51 18.50 -16.77
C ASN A 129 -3.00 18.23 -16.64
N SER A 130 -2.41 18.84 -15.62
CA SER A 130 -1.02 18.66 -15.22
C SER A 130 -0.64 17.22 -14.84
N MET A 131 -1.62 16.37 -14.56
CA MET A 131 -1.45 14.95 -14.24
C MET A 131 -1.65 14.03 -15.44
N GLY A 132 -1.98 14.60 -16.59
CA GLY A 132 -2.18 13.89 -17.82
C GLY A 132 -3.52 13.20 -18.01
N ALA A 133 -4.55 13.58 -17.26
CA ALA A 133 -5.92 13.24 -17.63
C ALA A 133 -6.43 14.18 -18.72
N LYS A 134 -7.19 13.64 -19.67
CA LYS A 134 -7.95 14.41 -20.66
C LYS A 134 -9.42 14.41 -20.26
N ILE A 135 -10.05 15.59 -20.19
CA ILE A 135 -11.51 15.68 -20.18
C ILE A 135 -12.03 16.28 -21.48
N SER A 136 -13.22 15.87 -21.87
CA SER A 136 -14.01 16.55 -22.91
C SER A 136 -15.33 16.97 -22.30
N VAL A 137 -15.62 18.27 -22.38
CA VAL A 137 -16.84 18.88 -21.87
C VAL A 137 -17.75 19.20 -23.06
N GLN A 138 -18.95 18.63 -23.04
CA GLN A 138 -20.01 18.92 -24.01
C GLN A 138 -21.29 19.21 -23.24
N ASP A 139 -21.80 20.43 -23.36
CA ASP A 139 -22.83 20.96 -22.46
C ASP A 139 -22.38 20.78 -21.01
N THR A 140 -23.20 20.17 -20.16
CA THR A 140 -22.84 19.81 -18.77
C THR A 140 -22.23 18.42 -18.65
N GLN A 141 -22.12 17.65 -19.73
CA GLN A 141 -21.55 16.31 -19.69
C GLN A 141 -20.02 16.40 -19.75
N VAL A 142 -19.37 15.68 -18.83
CA VAL A 142 -17.92 15.50 -18.83
C VAL A 142 -17.60 14.06 -19.17
N SER A 143 -16.67 13.88 -20.09
CA SER A 143 -15.98 12.60 -20.28
C SER A 143 -14.54 12.73 -19.84
N LEU A 144 -13.99 11.66 -19.28
CA LEU A 144 -12.61 11.57 -18.82
C LEU A 144 -11.94 10.42 -19.57
N ASN A 145 -10.92 10.75 -20.33
CA ASN A 145 -10.24 9.86 -21.26
C ASN A 145 -11.25 9.14 -22.20
N GLY A 146 -12.29 9.85 -22.64
CA GLY A 146 -13.32 9.30 -23.54
C GLY A 146 -14.40 8.46 -22.84
N LEU A 147 -14.35 8.29 -21.52
CA LEU A 147 -15.43 7.66 -20.75
C LEU A 147 -16.32 8.73 -20.11
N ILE A 148 -17.63 8.66 -20.36
CA ILE A 148 -18.59 9.59 -19.78
C ILE A 148 -18.64 9.43 -18.25
N MET A 149 -18.32 10.51 -17.53
CA MET A 149 -18.42 10.59 -16.08
C MET A 149 -19.86 10.89 -15.66
N LYS A 150 -20.73 9.88 -15.68
CA LYS A 150 -22.17 10.07 -15.37
C LYS A 150 -22.43 10.68 -13.99
N ALA A 151 -21.54 10.45 -13.05
CA ALA A 151 -21.60 10.97 -11.69
C ALA A 151 -21.02 12.39 -11.53
N HIS A 152 -20.35 12.92 -12.57
CA HIS A 152 -19.59 14.17 -12.47
C HIS A 152 -19.94 15.15 -13.61
N PRO A 153 -21.21 15.59 -13.73
CA PRO A 153 -21.55 16.65 -14.66
C PRO A 153 -20.95 17.99 -14.20
N ILE A 154 -20.83 18.96 -15.12
CA ILE A 154 -20.56 20.34 -14.75
C ILE A 154 -21.72 20.86 -13.89
N LEU A 155 -21.40 21.37 -12.71
CA LEU A 155 -22.34 22.06 -11.83
C LEU A 155 -22.13 23.56 -11.98
N LEU A 156 -23.24 24.30 -11.99
CA LEU A 156 -23.27 25.75 -12.17
C LEU A 156 -23.83 26.41 -10.91
N ASN A 157 -23.33 27.61 -10.58
CA ASN A 157 -23.96 28.50 -9.61
C ASN A 157 -25.19 29.19 -10.25
N ASP A 158 -25.99 29.88 -9.43
CA ASP A 158 -27.19 30.60 -9.89
C ASP A 158 -26.91 31.69 -10.93
N ASP A 159 -25.69 32.21 -10.96
CA ASP A 159 -25.23 33.21 -11.94
C ASP A 159 -24.72 32.61 -13.26
N GLY A 160 -24.81 31.29 -13.43
CA GLY A 160 -24.37 30.56 -14.63
C GLY A 160 -22.86 30.32 -14.70
N THR A 161 -22.09 30.70 -13.68
CA THR A 161 -20.67 30.36 -13.57
C THR A 161 -20.49 28.92 -13.13
N VAL A 162 -19.37 28.30 -13.53
CA VAL A 162 -19.05 26.93 -13.14
C VAL A 162 -18.69 26.90 -11.66
N SER A 163 -19.33 26.01 -10.91
CA SER A 163 -18.98 25.75 -9.51
C SER A 163 -17.97 24.63 -9.38
N SER A 164 -18.20 23.53 -10.10
CA SER A 164 -17.43 22.29 -9.98
C SER A 164 -17.70 21.34 -11.14
N VAL A 165 -16.87 20.30 -11.25
CA VAL A 165 -17.17 19.10 -12.04
C VAL A 165 -17.54 17.97 -11.08
N GLY A 166 -18.83 17.65 -11.04
CA GLY A 166 -19.41 16.79 -10.03
C GLY A 166 -19.15 17.28 -8.62
N LYS A 167 -18.96 16.33 -7.70
CA LYS A 167 -18.57 16.59 -6.32
C LYS A 167 -17.06 16.54 -6.08
N ILE A 168 -16.25 16.12 -7.06
CA ILE A 168 -14.81 15.84 -6.83
C ILE A 168 -13.95 17.07 -7.15
N TRP A 169 -14.25 17.80 -8.22
CA TRP A 169 -13.40 18.90 -8.66
C TRP A 169 -14.08 20.24 -8.45
N GLN A 170 -13.72 20.92 -7.36
CA GLN A 170 -14.21 22.26 -7.07
C GLN A 170 -13.41 23.28 -7.86
N LEU A 171 -14.09 24.19 -8.56
CA LEU A 171 -13.42 25.22 -9.33
C LEU A 171 -12.75 26.23 -8.38
N ASN A 172 -11.44 26.44 -8.53
CA ASN A 172 -10.70 27.46 -7.77
C ASN A 172 -10.51 28.77 -8.56
N GLY A 173 -10.58 28.71 -9.89
CA GLY A 173 -10.59 29.88 -10.75
C GLY A 173 -9.55 29.82 -11.86
N TRP A 174 -9.24 30.98 -12.43
CA TRP A 174 -8.20 31.14 -13.43
C TRP A 174 -6.81 31.19 -12.81
N LEU A 175 -5.86 30.65 -13.56
CA LEU A 175 -4.44 30.89 -13.43
C LEU A 175 -3.94 31.62 -14.68
N GLU A 176 -2.66 31.99 -14.66
CA GLU A 176 -1.95 32.55 -15.82
C GLU A 176 -2.03 31.63 -17.04
N ASP A 177 -1.91 32.21 -18.23
CA ASP A 177 -1.97 31.51 -19.52
C ASP A 177 -3.28 30.75 -19.79
N GLU A 178 -4.41 31.32 -19.36
CA GLU A 178 -5.76 30.74 -19.57
C GLU A 178 -5.89 29.30 -19.03
N ARG A 179 -5.17 29.02 -17.94
CA ARG A 179 -5.24 27.74 -17.25
C ARG A 179 -6.32 27.82 -16.18
N VAL A 180 -7.03 26.72 -15.96
CA VAL A 180 -8.08 26.64 -14.95
C VAL A 180 -7.61 25.74 -13.83
N GLU A 181 -7.76 26.18 -12.59
CA GLU A 181 -7.47 25.35 -11.43
C GLU A 181 -8.76 24.73 -10.89
N PHE A 182 -8.72 23.41 -10.72
CA PHE A 182 -9.69 22.67 -9.91
C PHE A 182 -8.98 22.09 -8.68
N LYS A 183 -9.68 22.05 -7.55
CA LYS A 183 -9.25 21.35 -6.34
C LYS A 183 -10.00 20.03 -6.22
N GLU A 184 -9.28 18.95 -5.97
CA GLU A 184 -9.86 17.62 -5.66
C GLU A 184 -10.46 17.59 -4.26
N ALA A 185 -11.66 18.15 -4.10
CA ALA A 185 -12.34 18.34 -2.83
C ALA A 185 -13.84 18.00 -2.93
N PRO A 186 -14.44 17.36 -1.90
CA PRO A 186 -15.87 17.11 -1.86
C PRO A 186 -16.71 18.39 -1.77
N SER A 187 -16.12 19.48 -1.25
CA SER A 187 -16.80 20.76 -1.03
C SER A 187 -15.82 21.94 -1.03
N LYS A 188 -16.35 23.17 -1.10
CA LYS A 188 -15.52 24.39 -1.10
C LYS A 188 -14.79 24.64 0.22
N GLU A 189 -15.38 24.23 1.34
CA GLU A 189 -14.85 24.47 2.68
C GLU A 189 -13.48 23.80 2.88
N VAL A 190 -13.28 22.62 2.27
CA VAL A 190 -12.06 21.81 2.44
C VAL A 190 -11.05 21.99 1.29
N MET A 191 -11.31 22.87 0.32
CA MET A 191 -10.45 23.09 -0.86
C MET A 191 -9.01 23.49 -0.53
N HIS A 192 -8.79 24.14 0.61
CA HIS A 192 -7.47 24.61 1.01
C HIS A 192 -6.50 23.48 1.40
N PHE A 193 -7.02 22.31 1.75
CA PHE A 193 -6.23 21.10 1.99
C PHE A 193 -6.14 20.19 0.76
N ALA A 194 -6.92 20.49 -0.28
CA ALA A 194 -7.06 19.63 -1.43
C ALA A 194 -5.98 19.87 -2.48
N ARG A 195 -5.65 18.78 -3.17
CA ARG A 195 -4.74 18.79 -4.31
C ARG A 195 -5.23 19.75 -5.39
N SER A 196 -4.31 20.56 -5.90
CA SER A 196 -4.49 21.40 -7.08
C SER A 196 -4.30 20.59 -8.37
N VAL A 197 -5.25 20.73 -9.29
CA VAL A 197 -5.21 20.14 -10.62
C VAL A 197 -5.38 21.27 -11.63
N ILE A 198 -4.33 21.51 -12.40
CA ILE A 198 -4.30 22.61 -13.37
C ILE A 198 -4.69 22.04 -14.73
N TRP A 199 -5.78 22.56 -15.29
CA TRP A 199 -6.33 22.19 -16.58
C TRP A 199 -6.00 23.24 -17.61
N THR A 200 -5.64 22.78 -18.81
CA THR A 200 -5.34 23.64 -19.93
C THR A 200 -6.08 23.15 -21.17
N LYS A 201 -6.49 24.05 -22.07
CA LYS A 201 -7.12 23.64 -23.33
C LYS A 201 -6.18 22.71 -24.10
N ALA A 202 -6.73 21.62 -24.59
CA ALA A 202 -6.00 20.68 -25.42
C ALA A 202 -5.67 21.36 -26.76
N SER A 203 -4.39 21.39 -27.11
CA SER A 203 -3.93 21.70 -28.47
C SER A 203 -3.27 20.46 -29.05
N SER A 204 -3.20 20.35 -30.38
CA SER A 204 -2.54 19.21 -31.03
C SER A 204 -1.10 19.02 -30.52
N GLU A 205 -0.34 20.11 -30.43
CA GLU A 205 1.03 20.12 -29.91
C GLU A 205 1.11 19.64 -28.46
N ARG A 206 0.23 20.13 -27.58
CA ARG A 206 0.20 19.68 -26.17
C ARG A 206 -0.22 18.22 -26.06
N MET A 207 -1.15 17.76 -26.89
CA MET A 207 -1.59 16.37 -26.92
C MET A 207 -0.48 15.43 -27.38
N GLU A 208 0.33 15.84 -28.35
CA GLU A 208 1.51 15.10 -28.81
C GLU A 208 2.58 15.05 -27.72
N ALA A 209 2.96 16.20 -27.16
CA ALA A 209 3.93 16.29 -26.07
C ALA A 209 3.49 15.47 -24.85
N TRP A 210 2.20 15.54 -24.51
CA TRP A 210 1.59 14.75 -23.46
C TRP A 210 1.62 13.24 -23.76
N THR A 211 1.30 12.84 -25.01
CA THR A 211 1.31 11.42 -25.40
C THR A 211 2.71 10.84 -25.27
N GLU A 212 3.74 11.58 -25.69
CA GLU A 212 5.13 11.18 -25.52
C GLU A 212 5.56 11.20 -24.04
N GLN A 213 5.12 12.17 -23.24
CA GLN A 213 5.37 12.20 -21.79
C GLN A 213 4.78 10.96 -21.10
N MET A 214 3.52 10.62 -21.36
CA MET A 214 2.86 9.47 -20.74
C MET A 214 3.49 8.16 -21.19
N LYS A 215 3.85 8.05 -22.47
CA LYS A 215 4.61 6.92 -23.00
C LYS A 215 5.97 6.78 -22.30
N GLY A 216 6.65 7.89 -22.03
CA GLY A 216 7.88 7.92 -21.23
C GLY A 216 7.68 7.46 -19.77
N LEU A 217 6.54 7.83 -19.16
CA LEU A 217 6.16 7.37 -17.82
C LEU A 217 5.74 5.89 -17.75
N GLY A 218 5.75 5.17 -18.88
CA GLY A 218 5.37 3.76 -18.94
C GLY A 218 3.89 3.51 -19.27
N TYR A 219 3.11 4.54 -19.53
CA TYR A 219 1.74 4.37 -20.02
C TYR A 219 1.79 4.00 -21.51
N ALA A 220 1.82 2.71 -21.82
CA ALA A 220 1.78 2.21 -23.19
C ALA A 220 0.39 2.45 -23.83
N GLY A 221 0.27 3.49 -24.67
CA GLY A 221 -0.87 3.71 -25.56
C GLY A 221 -1.52 5.08 -25.44
N SER A 222 -1.90 5.66 -26.58
CA SER A 222 -2.53 6.99 -26.65
C SER A 222 -3.82 7.06 -25.82
N SER A 223 -4.05 8.18 -25.13
CA SER A 223 -5.34 8.48 -24.47
C SER A 223 -6.54 8.47 -25.41
N SER A 224 -6.30 8.45 -26.72
CA SER A 224 -7.37 8.42 -27.71
C SER A 224 -8.19 7.12 -27.68
N ASN A 225 -7.70 6.04 -27.05
CA ASN A 225 -8.50 4.83 -26.85
C ASN A 225 -8.06 3.99 -25.63
N PRO A 226 -8.41 4.39 -24.40
CA PRO A 226 -8.01 3.65 -23.21
C PRO A 226 -8.62 2.23 -23.14
N LEU A 227 -9.75 2.01 -23.81
CA LEU A 227 -10.45 0.71 -23.86
C LEU A 227 -9.74 -0.36 -24.71
N LYS A 228 -8.76 0.01 -25.54
CA LYS A 228 -7.96 -0.92 -26.35
C LYS A 228 -6.51 -1.08 -25.87
N ARG A 229 -6.16 -0.48 -24.73
CA ARG A 229 -4.86 -0.69 -24.10
C ARG A 229 -4.81 -2.16 -23.69
N GLY A 230 -3.93 -2.95 -24.30
CA GLY A 230 -3.80 -4.40 -24.06
C GLY A 230 -3.37 -4.80 -22.64
N VAL A 231 -3.54 -3.92 -21.67
CA VAL A 231 -3.47 -4.17 -20.24
C VAL A 231 -4.91 -4.17 -19.73
N GLU A 232 -5.54 -5.34 -19.75
CA GLU A 232 -6.90 -5.55 -19.29
C GLU A 232 -7.00 -5.09 -17.81
N GLY A 233 -7.71 -3.99 -17.54
CA GLY A 233 -8.00 -3.51 -16.17
C GLY A 233 -7.32 -2.21 -15.70
N CYS A 234 -6.35 -1.63 -16.43
CA CYS A 234 -5.69 -0.38 -16.03
C CYS A 234 -6.09 0.79 -16.96
N CYS A 235 -7.11 1.54 -16.58
CA CYS A 235 -7.52 2.77 -17.26
C CYS A 235 -7.25 3.97 -16.32
N PRO A 236 -6.11 4.67 -16.46
CA PRO A 236 -5.73 5.78 -15.58
C PRO A 236 -6.79 6.87 -15.57
N GLY A 237 -7.16 7.33 -14.37
CA GLY A 237 -8.20 8.34 -14.14
C GLY A 237 -9.63 7.81 -14.31
N THR A 238 -9.85 6.55 -14.71
CA THR A 238 -11.22 6.04 -14.91
C THR A 238 -11.86 5.50 -13.63
N SER A 239 -11.09 5.34 -12.55
CA SER A 239 -11.58 5.13 -11.20
C SER A 239 -12.63 6.20 -10.83
N ASP A 240 -12.41 7.47 -11.22
CA ASP A 240 -13.40 8.55 -11.07
C ASP A 240 -14.52 8.52 -12.13
N ALA A 241 -14.23 8.09 -13.37
CA ALA A 241 -15.27 7.93 -14.39
C ALA A 241 -16.27 6.81 -14.07
N HIS A 242 -15.80 5.79 -13.34
CA HIS A 242 -16.59 4.68 -12.82
C HIS A 242 -17.05 4.90 -11.37
N ALA A 243 -16.57 5.95 -10.69
CA ALA A 243 -17.06 6.33 -9.38
C ALA A 243 -18.57 6.59 -9.52
N LYS A 244 -19.36 5.72 -8.91
CA LYS A 244 -20.78 6.04 -8.70
C LYS A 244 -20.80 7.23 -7.75
N LEU A 245 -21.77 8.13 -7.91
CA LEU A 245 -22.16 9.04 -6.83
C LEU A 245 -22.39 8.16 -5.60
N VAL A 246 -21.40 8.08 -4.71
CA VAL A 246 -21.61 7.55 -3.38
C VAL A 246 -22.38 8.67 -2.72
N GLU A 247 -23.70 8.60 -2.80
CA GLU A 247 -24.51 9.27 -1.79
C GLU A 247 -24.05 8.69 -0.47
N ASP A 248 -23.54 9.55 0.41
CA ASP A 248 -23.28 9.23 1.81
C ASP A 248 -24.64 8.84 2.41
N ASN A 249 -24.95 7.57 2.28
CA ASN A 249 -26.20 6.97 2.70
C ASN A 249 -25.83 6.11 3.90
N GLU A 250 -25.98 6.70 5.08
CA GLU A 250 -25.65 6.04 6.34
C GLU A 250 -26.30 4.65 6.45
N ASP A 251 -27.51 4.47 5.94
CA ASP A 251 -28.22 3.19 5.99
C ASP A 251 -27.55 2.14 5.09
N LYS A 252 -27.08 2.57 3.92
CA LYS A 252 -26.27 1.71 3.03
C LYS A 252 -24.95 1.34 3.69
N ASP A 253 -24.27 2.29 4.33
CA ASP A 253 -23.00 2.06 5.00
C ASP A 253 -23.17 1.10 6.19
N LYS A 254 -24.22 1.29 6.99
CA LYS A 254 -24.63 0.36 8.07
C LYS A 254 -24.95 -1.03 7.52
N ALA A 255 -25.65 -1.13 6.38
CA ALA A 255 -25.97 -2.41 5.74
C ALA A 255 -24.73 -3.13 5.20
N GLU A 256 -23.83 -2.40 4.53
CA GLU A 256 -22.56 -2.92 4.02
C GLU A 256 -21.64 -3.37 5.16
N LEU A 257 -21.57 -2.60 6.24
CA LEU A 257 -20.83 -2.96 7.44
C LEU A 257 -21.41 -4.19 8.13
N LYS A 258 -22.74 -4.26 8.26
CA LYS A 258 -23.42 -5.45 8.79
C LYS A 258 -23.10 -6.68 7.94
N LEU A 259 -23.13 -6.56 6.62
CA LEU A 259 -22.79 -7.65 5.70
C LEU A 259 -21.33 -8.11 5.90
N LEU A 260 -20.39 -7.17 6.02
CA LEU A 260 -18.98 -7.50 6.32
C LEU A 260 -18.86 -8.28 7.63
N ASN A 261 -19.53 -7.82 8.70
CA ASN A 261 -19.53 -8.49 10.00
C ASN A 261 -20.13 -9.90 9.95
N ASP A 262 -21.26 -10.06 9.25
CA ASP A 262 -21.92 -11.35 9.10
C ASP A 262 -21.01 -12.34 8.34
N LEU A 263 -20.33 -11.88 7.28
CA LEU A 263 -19.40 -12.70 6.50
C LEU A 263 -18.14 -13.07 7.29
N ILE A 264 -17.50 -12.11 7.99
CA ILE A 264 -16.34 -12.39 8.84
C ILE A 264 -16.73 -13.36 9.95
N SER A 265 -17.86 -13.15 10.63
CA SER A 265 -18.31 -14.01 11.73
C SER A 265 -18.61 -15.43 11.26
N LYS A 266 -19.17 -15.59 10.06
CA LYS A 266 -19.46 -16.89 9.45
C LYS A 266 -18.19 -17.68 9.12
N TRP A 267 -17.17 -17.02 8.59
CA TRP A 267 -16.00 -17.69 8.01
C TRP A 267 -14.76 -17.67 8.89
N ARG A 268 -14.70 -16.83 9.93
CA ARG A 268 -13.52 -16.75 10.79
C ARG A 268 -13.26 -18.06 11.53
N ILE A 269 -11.98 -18.34 11.70
CA ILE A 269 -11.47 -19.21 12.74
C ILE A 269 -11.52 -18.40 14.05
N GLU A 270 -11.83 -19.07 15.16
CA GLU A 270 -12.02 -18.41 16.45
C GLU A 270 -10.73 -17.71 16.93
N GLY A 271 -10.87 -16.48 17.44
CA GLY A 271 -9.79 -15.65 17.96
C GLY A 271 -8.98 -14.90 16.89
N VAL A 272 -7.95 -14.18 17.36
CA VAL A 272 -6.94 -13.53 16.51
C VAL A 272 -5.70 -14.39 16.48
N ALA A 273 -5.24 -14.74 15.27
CA ALA A 273 -4.03 -15.52 15.09
C ALA A 273 -2.84 -14.60 14.82
N LYS A 274 -1.68 -14.87 15.43
CA LYS A 274 -0.43 -14.26 14.99
C LYS A 274 0.04 -14.95 13.70
N VAL A 275 0.05 -14.20 12.59
CA VAL A 275 0.50 -14.72 11.30
C VAL A 275 1.73 -13.95 10.85
N ALA A 276 2.82 -14.69 10.60
CA ALA A 276 4.06 -14.11 10.11
C ALA A 276 3.90 -13.64 8.65
N PRO A 277 4.39 -12.43 8.29
CA PRO A 277 4.21 -11.86 6.96
C PRO A 277 4.82 -12.73 5.85
N ARG A 278 5.89 -13.48 6.17
CA ARG A 278 6.52 -14.47 5.27
C ARG A 278 5.64 -15.65 4.88
N LYS A 279 4.45 -15.76 5.46
CA LYS A 279 3.43 -16.77 5.12
C LYS A 279 2.27 -16.19 4.34
N VAL A 280 2.28 -14.88 4.04
CA VAL A 280 1.16 -14.15 3.47
C VAL A 280 1.49 -13.69 2.05
N ILE A 281 0.59 -13.99 1.11
CA ILE A 281 0.58 -13.41 -0.24
C ILE A 281 -0.73 -12.65 -0.48
N PRO A 282 -0.82 -11.77 -1.48
CA PRO A 282 -2.09 -11.16 -1.86
C PRO A 282 -3.07 -12.21 -2.39
N ASP A 283 -4.33 -12.13 -1.99
CA ASP A 283 -5.38 -12.97 -2.59
C ASP A 283 -5.69 -12.50 -4.02
N PHE A 284 -5.84 -13.44 -4.96
CA PHE A 284 -6.12 -13.08 -6.36
C PHE A 284 -7.47 -12.38 -6.56
N SER A 285 -8.43 -12.56 -5.64
CA SER A 285 -9.75 -11.90 -5.67
C SER A 285 -9.71 -10.47 -5.14
N ASN A 286 -8.54 -10.00 -4.69
CA ASN A 286 -8.38 -8.64 -4.17
C ASN A 286 -8.36 -7.59 -5.30
N ARG A 287 -9.04 -6.45 -5.07
CA ARG A 287 -9.11 -5.26 -5.95
C ARG A 287 -9.27 -5.55 -7.45
N GLY A 288 -10.11 -6.51 -7.85
CA GLY A 288 -10.39 -6.75 -9.28
C GLY A 288 -9.14 -7.00 -10.13
N HIS A 289 -8.11 -7.65 -9.55
CA HIS A 289 -6.85 -8.01 -10.22
C HIS A 289 -5.88 -6.85 -10.52
N THR A 290 -6.07 -5.66 -9.94
CA THR A 290 -5.15 -4.52 -10.16
C THR A 290 -3.77 -4.72 -9.53
N GLY A 291 -3.61 -5.67 -8.61
CA GLY A 291 -2.33 -5.98 -7.94
C GLY A 291 -1.97 -5.03 -6.79
N LEU A 292 -0.73 -5.13 -6.29
CA LEU A 292 -0.18 -4.24 -5.27
C LEU A 292 0.79 -3.24 -5.91
N SER A 293 0.66 -1.97 -5.55
CA SER A 293 1.67 -0.93 -5.82
C SER A 293 2.98 -1.24 -5.07
N VAL A 294 4.07 -1.48 -5.79
CA VAL A 294 5.40 -1.66 -5.18
C VAL A 294 5.84 -0.40 -4.43
N GLU A 295 5.53 0.78 -4.95
CA GLU A 295 5.93 2.03 -4.33
C GLU A 295 5.23 2.25 -3.00
N HIS A 296 3.94 1.91 -2.91
CA HIS A 296 3.25 2.00 -1.64
C HIS A 296 3.77 0.99 -0.61
N VAL A 297 4.25 -0.19 -1.05
CA VAL A 297 4.95 -1.13 -0.15
C VAL A 297 6.21 -0.49 0.43
N HIS A 298 7.02 0.17 -0.40
CA HIS A 298 8.23 0.84 0.06
C HIS A 298 7.94 2.09 0.89
N TYR A 299 6.89 2.84 0.57
CA TYR A 299 6.41 3.97 1.37
C TYR A 299 6.07 3.53 2.79
N LEU A 300 5.32 2.44 2.94
CA LEU A 300 4.99 1.87 4.26
C LEU A 300 6.26 1.40 4.99
N ALA A 301 7.16 0.71 4.31
CA ALA A 301 8.41 0.23 4.91
C ALA A 301 9.31 1.39 5.37
N THR A 302 9.41 2.46 4.58
CA THR A 302 10.10 3.70 4.96
C THR A 302 9.42 4.35 6.15
N SER A 303 8.08 4.41 6.17
CA SER A 303 7.34 4.94 7.32
C SER A 303 7.60 4.13 8.60
N PHE A 304 7.69 2.80 8.54
CA PHE A 304 8.06 1.98 9.72
C PHE A 304 9.47 2.31 10.21
N LYS A 305 10.42 2.49 9.27
CA LYS A 305 11.81 2.83 9.59
C LYS A 305 11.94 4.21 10.23
N GLU A 306 11.23 5.20 9.72
CA GLU A 306 11.36 6.62 10.14
C GLU A 306 10.51 6.97 11.35
N LYS A 307 9.28 6.45 11.42
CA LYS A 307 8.29 6.81 12.46
C LYS A 307 8.13 5.75 13.54
N GLY A 308 8.77 4.59 13.36
CA GLY A 308 8.58 3.41 14.19
C GLY A 308 7.35 2.60 13.80
N PHE A 309 7.37 1.31 14.12
CA PHE A 309 6.23 0.43 13.91
C PHE A 309 5.20 0.58 15.03
N GLN A 310 3.92 0.73 14.67
CA GLN A 310 2.83 0.93 15.63
C GLN A 310 1.94 -0.30 15.71
N LYS A 311 2.16 -1.14 16.72
CA LYS A 311 1.29 -2.29 17.00
C LYS A 311 -0.13 -1.82 17.31
N ARG A 312 -1.12 -2.54 16.78
CA ARG A 312 -2.53 -2.25 17.03
C ARG A 312 -2.85 -2.32 18.53
N GLN A 313 -3.40 -1.23 19.07
CA GLN A 313 -3.96 -1.16 20.42
C GLN A 313 -5.34 -0.48 20.34
N GLY A 314 -6.41 -1.25 20.52
CA GLY A 314 -7.78 -0.74 20.33
C GLY A 314 -8.02 -0.31 18.88
N ASN A 315 -8.25 0.98 18.68
CA ASN A 315 -8.46 1.65 17.38
C ASN A 315 -7.21 2.38 16.85
N GLU A 316 -6.08 2.32 17.56
CA GLU A 316 -4.82 3.01 17.21
C GLU A 316 -3.76 2.05 16.67
N GLY A 317 -2.89 2.55 15.79
CA GLY A 317 -1.83 1.78 15.14
C GLY A 317 -2.28 1.06 13.85
N HIS A 318 -1.44 0.16 13.33
CA HIS A 318 -1.68 -0.47 12.04
C HIS A 318 -2.95 -1.34 12.01
N ASP A 319 -3.60 -1.38 10.84
CA ASP A 319 -4.81 -2.18 10.64
C ASP A 319 -4.58 -3.69 10.77
N ILE A 320 -5.60 -4.38 11.26
CA ILE A 320 -5.59 -5.85 11.42
C ILE A 320 -5.81 -6.50 10.05
N PRO A 321 -4.88 -7.32 9.56
CA PRO A 321 -5.08 -8.03 8.31
C PRO A 321 -6.24 -9.02 8.39
N VAL A 322 -7.03 -9.09 7.32
CA VAL A 322 -8.01 -10.16 7.09
C VAL A 322 -7.41 -11.13 6.08
N LEU A 323 -7.13 -12.34 6.55
CA LEU A 323 -6.42 -13.38 5.83
C LEU A 323 -7.32 -14.59 5.63
N VAL A 324 -7.14 -15.33 4.55
CA VAL A 324 -7.72 -16.66 4.36
C VAL A 324 -6.62 -17.69 4.55
N ARG A 325 -6.84 -18.68 5.42
CA ARG A 325 -5.96 -19.87 5.50
C ARG A 325 -6.16 -20.69 4.23
N GLU A 326 -5.09 -20.91 3.48
CA GLU A 326 -5.17 -21.54 2.16
C GLU A 326 -4.14 -22.66 1.98
N SER A 327 -4.46 -23.61 1.10
CA SER A 327 -3.49 -24.59 0.61
C SER A 327 -2.98 -24.20 -0.77
N PRO A 328 -1.66 -24.29 -1.05
CA PRO A 328 -1.13 -24.13 -2.40
C PRO A 328 -1.72 -25.11 -3.42
N GLU A 329 -2.29 -26.23 -2.97
CA GLU A 329 -2.89 -27.26 -3.82
C GLU A 329 -4.35 -26.95 -4.20
N SER A 330 -5.00 -26.05 -3.46
CA SER A 330 -6.37 -25.62 -3.75
C SER A 330 -6.44 -24.81 -5.05
N ASP A 331 -7.61 -24.78 -5.69
CA ASP A 331 -7.81 -23.99 -6.91
C ASP A 331 -7.55 -22.49 -6.69
N LEU A 332 -8.03 -21.93 -5.57
CA LEU A 332 -7.88 -20.50 -5.25
C LEU A 332 -6.45 -20.18 -4.78
N GLY A 333 -5.81 -21.11 -4.06
CA GLY A 333 -4.40 -21.01 -3.69
C GLY A 333 -3.48 -20.99 -4.92
N ARG A 334 -3.68 -21.91 -5.87
CA ARG A 334 -2.93 -21.95 -7.13
C ARG A 334 -3.07 -20.64 -7.92
N LYS A 335 -4.30 -20.15 -8.10
CA LYS A 335 -4.56 -18.86 -8.76
C LYS A 335 -3.85 -17.69 -8.08
N SER A 336 -3.86 -17.65 -6.74
CA SER A 336 -3.15 -16.61 -5.99
C SER A 336 -1.63 -16.69 -6.16
N ILE A 337 -1.07 -17.90 -6.17
CA ILE A 337 0.36 -18.12 -6.40
C ILE A 337 0.75 -17.72 -7.82
N GLU A 338 0.00 -18.16 -8.84
CA GLU A 338 0.25 -17.83 -10.25
C GLU A 338 0.19 -16.33 -10.49
N ASN A 339 -0.86 -15.68 -9.98
CA ASN A 339 -1.01 -14.23 -10.05
C ASN A 339 0.17 -13.51 -9.35
N TRP A 340 0.57 -13.97 -8.17
CA TRP A 340 1.68 -13.35 -7.45
C TRP A 340 3.03 -13.58 -8.13
N ARG A 341 3.28 -14.75 -8.71
CA ARG A 341 4.48 -15.02 -9.52
C ARG A 341 4.58 -14.08 -10.71
N SER A 342 3.50 -13.94 -11.48
CA SER A 342 3.46 -12.98 -12.60
C SER A 342 3.84 -11.58 -12.13
N LYS A 343 3.27 -11.11 -11.01
CA LYS A 343 3.59 -9.78 -10.48
C LYS A 343 5.05 -9.62 -10.03
N LEU A 344 5.65 -10.65 -9.43
CA LEU A 344 7.06 -10.62 -9.05
C LEU A 344 8.00 -10.62 -10.27
N GLU A 345 7.58 -11.21 -11.38
CA GLU A 345 8.31 -11.21 -12.64
C GLU A 345 8.19 -9.86 -13.37
N ASP A 346 6.98 -9.28 -13.38
CA ASP A 346 6.66 -8.02 -14.05
C ASP A 346 7.26 -6.81 -13.32
N GLU A 347 7.17 -6.76 -11.98
CA GLU A 347 7.50 -5.56 -11.20
C GLU A 347 8.61 -5.83 -10.18
N LYS A 348 9.77 -5.18 -10.38
CA LYS A 348 10.89 -5.27 -9.45
C LYS A 348 10.63 -4.46 -8.18
N GLY A 349 11.21 -4.87 -7.05
CA GLY A 349 11.20 -4.10 -5.78
C GLY A 349 10.52 -4.83 -4.63
N PHE A 350 9.62 -5.76 -4.92
CA PHE A 350 9.16 -6.70 -3.90
C PHE A 350 10.31 -7.55 -3.34
N ALA A 351 10.08 -8.20 -2.20
CA ALA A 351 11.02 -9.16 -1.64
C ALA A 351 11.42 -10.23 -2.68
N PRO A 352 12.64 -10.79 -2.64
CA PRO A 352 13.14 -11.69 -3.68
C PRO A 352 12.22 -12.89 -3.94
N GLN A 353 12.00 -13.26 -5.20
CA GLN A 353 11.10 -14.37 -5.58
C GLN A 353 11.41 -15.68 -4.84
N ALA A 354 12.70 -15.98 -4.60
CA ALA A 354 13.15 -17.15 -3.84
C ALA A 354 12.56 -17.21 -2.41
N HIS A 355 12.20 -16.07 -1.81
CA HIS A 355 11.47 -16.01 -0.56
C HIS A 355 10.11 -16.71 -0.68
N TYR A 356 9.31 -16.36 -1.69
CA TYR A 356 7.97 -16.88 -1.89
C TYR A 356 7.96 -18.30 -2.44
N GLU A 357 8.92 -18.68 -3.28
CA GLU A 357 9.01 -20.06 -3.78
C GLU A 357 9.17 -21.09 -2.66
N ARG A 358 9.78 -20.70 -1.52
CA ARG A 358 9.81 -21.55 -0.33
C ARG A 358 8.45 -21.64 0.35
N LEU A 359 7.67 -20.55 0.37
CA LEU A 359 6.32 -20.54 0.90
C LEU A 359 5.38 -21.42 0.06
N PHE A 360 5.47 -21.34 -1.27
CA PHE A 360 4.61 -22.09 -2.19
C PHE A 360 4.76 -23.62 -2.09
N ARG A 361 5.85 -24.09 -1.47
CA ARG A 361 6.11 -25.52 -1.21
C ARG A 361 5.61 -25.99 0.16
N GLN A 362 5.11 -25.09 1.00
CA GLN A 362 4.56 -25.44 2.32
C GLN A 362 3.16 -26.02 2.18
N LYS A 363 2.68 -26.76 3.18
CA LYS A 363 1.30 -27.31 3.16
C LYS A 363 0.22 -26.24 3.35
N GLU A 364 0.62 -25.09 3.88
CA GLU A 364 -0.28 -24.00 4.26
C GLU A 364 0.37 -22.66 3.93
N LEU A 365 -0.43 -21.74 3.42
CA LEU A 365 -0.12 -20.32 3.28
C LEU A 365 -1.36 -19.49 3.65
N TYR A 366 -1.20 -18.17 3.66
CA TYR A 366 -2.31 -17.25 3.88
C TYR A 366 -2.44 -16.30 2.70
N THR A 367 -3.67 -16.07 2.24
CA THR A 367 -3.95 -15.05 1.22
C THR A 367 -4.64 -13.85 1.87
N SER A 368 -4.23 -12.63 1.52
CA SER A 368 -4.71 -11.39 2.11
C SER A 368 -5.85 -10.77 1.30
N LEU A 369 -7.03 -10.63 1.93
CA LEU A 369 -8.19 -9.91 1.37
C LEU A 369 -8.13 -8.40 1.62
N GLY A 370 -7.24 -7.96 2.51
CA GLY A 370 -6.95 -6.57 2.84
C GLY A 370 -5.58 -6.46 3.52
N ASN A 371 -4.96 -5.28 3.46
CA ASN A 371 -3.60 -5.04 3.98
C ASN A 371 -2.50 -5.87 3.30
N GLY A 372 -2.61 -6.06 1.98
CA GLY A 372 -1.58 -6.72 1.18
C GLY A 372 -0.25 -5.95 1.22
N HIS A 373 -0.29 -4.63 0.98
CA HIS A 373 0.91 -3.78 1.01
C HIS A 373 1.65 -3.83 2.35
N PHE A 374 0.91 -3.83 3.46
CA PHE A 374 1.44 -3.92 4.80
C PHE A 374 2.28 -5.19 5.03
N ASN A 375 1.74 -6.36 4.66
CA ASN A 375 2.46 -7.62 4.79
C ASN A 375 3.72 -7.64 3.91
N GLN A 376 3.64 -7.10 2.69
CA GLN A 376 4.80 -7.04 1.82
C GLN A 376 5.86 -6.05 2.31
N ALA A 377 5.46 -4.96 2.98
CA ALA A 377 6.38 -4.02 3.59
C ALA A 377 7.18 -4.68 4.72
N LEU A 378 6.53 -5.50 5.55
CA LEU A 378 7.21 -6.31 6.56
C LEU A 378 8.13 -7.37 5.95
N ASN A 379 7.76 -7.95 4.80
CA ASN A 379 8.64 -8.89 4.09
C ASN A 379 9.93 -8.21 3.60
N LEU A 380 9.90 -6.92 3.24
CA LEU A 380 11.13 -6.18 2.89
C LEU A 380 12.13 -6.13 4.06
N PHE A 381 11.66 -5.94 5.29
CA PHE A 381 12.51 -6.05 6.50
C PHE A 381 12.98 -7.48 6.74
N PHE A 382 12.11 -8.47 6.54
CA PHE A 382 12.47 -9.88 6.71
C PHE A 382 13.60 -10.32 5.77
N THR A 383 13.60 -9.82 4.53
CA THR A 383 14.61 -10.13 3.51
C THR A 383 15.71 -9.09 3.39
N GLU A 384 15.76 -8.10 4.28
CA GLU A 384 16.70 -6.97 4.26
C GLU A 384 16.84 -6.35 2.86
N SER A 385 15.71 -6.18 2.18
CA SER A 385 15.69 -5.72 0.80
C SER A 385 16.10 -4.25 0.69
N PRO A 386 16.79 -3.85 -0.38
CA PRO A 386 17.11 -2.45 -0.61
C PRO A 386 15.81 -1.66 -0.84
N SER A 387 15.78 -0.42 -0.35
CA SER A 387 14.75 0.54 -0.71
C SER A 387 14.84 0.88 -2.20
N ILE A 388 13.70 1.21 -2.81
CA ILE A 388 13.65 1.68 -4.19
C ILE A 388 13.89 3.19 -4.29
N TYR A 389 13.80 3.89 -3.14
CA TYR A 389 14.04 5.32 -3.03
C TYR A 389 15.48 5.62 -2.60
N SER A 390 16.19 4.63 -2.08
CA SER A 390 17.56 4.75 -1.58
C SER A 390 18.25 3.39 -1.64
N ASP A 391 19.56 3.34 -1.86
CA ASP A 391 20.31 2.07 -1.83
C ASP A 391 20.42 1.44 -0.43
N GLN A 392 19.85 2.07 0.61
CA GLN A 392 19.82 1.53 1.95
C GLN A 392 18.85 0.35 2.06
N LYS A 393 19.28 -0.70 2.76
CA LYS A 393 18.44 -1.85 3.11
C LYS A 393 17.44 -1.50 4.23
N TYR A 394 16.30 -2.16 4.22
CA TYR A 394 15.39 -2.15 5.36
C TYR A 394 15.91 -3.07 6.46
N SER A 395 16.32 -2.47 7.58
CA SER A 395 16.78 -3.16 8.78
C SER A 395 15.89 -2.82 9.97
N ILE A 396 15.60 -3.80 10.82
CA ILE A 396 14.71 -3.65 11.98
C ILE A 396 15.32 -2.73 13.05
N ASN A 397 16.65 -2.65 13.12
CA ASN A 397 17.40 -1.91 14.14
C ASN A 397 16.96 -2.32 15.56
N ASN A 398 16.71 -1.34 16.43
CA ASN A 398 16.29 -1.57 17.83
C ASN A 398 14.77 -1.58 18.02
N ASP A 399 13.97 -1.56 16.94
CA ASP A 399 12.50 -1.58 17.05
C ASP A 399 12.01 -2.99 17.43
N ARG A 400 11.66 -3.14 18.70
CA ARG A 400 11.18 -4.42 19.26
C ARG A 400 9.85 -4.86 18.68
N ASP A 401 8.94 -3.93 18.43
CA ASP A 401 7.59 -4.25 17.96
C ASP A 401 7.62 -4.62 16.48
N LEU A 402 8.44 -3.93 15.68
CA LEU A 402 8.73 -4.33 14.30
C LEU A 402 9.38 -5.72 14.25
N LYS A 403 10.34 -6.00 15.16
CA LYS A 403 10.97 -7.32 15.27
C LYS A 403 9.93 -8.42 15.55
N GLU A 404 9.02 -8.16 16.49
CA GLU A 404 7.92 -9.07 16.80
C GLU A 404 7.04 -9.31 15.56
N ALA A 405 6.60 -8.23 14.91
CA ALA A 405 5.75 -8.29 13.73
C ALA A 405 6.38 -9.07 12.57
N VAL A 406 7.67 -8.85 12.30
CA VAL A 406 8.40 -9.52 11.20
C VAL A 406 8.61 -11.01 11.47
N TYR A 407 9.04 -11.39 12.68
CA TYR A 407 9.45 -12.77 12.95
C TYR A 407 8.34 -13.64 13.54
N GLN A 408 7.56 -13.09 14.47
CA GLN A 408 6.48 -13.80 15.18
C GLN A 408 5.14 -13.59 14.49
N GLY A 409 4.97 -12.45 13.83
CA GLY A 409 3.77 -12.12 13.07
C GLY A 409 2.90 -11.06 13.71
N VAL A 410 1.89 -10.66 12.96
CA VAL A 410 0.90 -9.65 13.35
C VAL A 410 -0.42 -10.33 13.69
N GLY A 411 -1.15 -9.75 14.63
CA GLY A 411 -2.51 -10.20 14.92
C GLY A 411 -3.39 -10.04 13.69
N SER A 412 -3.96 -11.14 13.20
CA SER A 412 -4.77 -11.22 12.00
C SER A 412 -6.09 -11.94 12.27
N ILE A 413 -7.14 -11.53 11.56
CA ILE A 413 -8.37 -12.29 11.45
C ILE A 413 -8.16 -13.34 10.36
N VAL A 414 -8.25 -14.61 10.73
CA VAL A 414 -8.06 -15.72 9.79
C VAL A 414 -9.41 -16.33 9.46
N LEU A 415 -9.74 -16.35 8.17
CA LEU A 415 -10.91 -17.01 7.60
C LEU A 415 -10.55 -18.44 7.18
N LYS A 416 -11.52 -19.35 7.25
CA LYS A 416 -11.41 -20.74 6.78
C LYS A 416 -11.15 -20.77 5.26
N GLY A 417 -10.33 -21.73 4.81
CA GLY A 417 -10.05 -21.92 3.38
C GLY A 417 -11.27 -22.31 2.55
N GLU A 418 -12.30 -22.90 3.17
CA GLU A 418 -13.56 -23.28 2.49
C GLU A 418 -14.43 -22.09 2.07
N ILE A 419 -14.06 -20.86 2.44
CA ILE A 419 -14.81 -19.65 2.07
C ILE A 419 -14.95 -19.52 0.54
N PRO A 420 -16.18 -19.44 0.00
CA PRO A 420 -16.44 -19.30 -1.42
C PRO A 420 -15.82 -18.03 -2.00
N LEU A 421 -15.42 -18.09 -3.27
CA LEU A 421 -14.84 -16.96 -3.99
C LEU A 421 -15.70 -15.70 -3.90
N ARG A 422 -17.02 -15.82 -4.07
CA ARG A 422 -17.94 -14.68 -3.99
C ARG A 422 -17.90 -13.98 -2.63
N ASP A 423 -17.77 -14.74 -1.54
CA ASP A 423 -17.70 -14.18 -0.19
C ASP A 423 -16.32 -13.51 0.01
N ARG A 424 -15.22 -14.07 -0.54
CA ARG A 424 -13.89 -13.44 -0.54
C ARG A 424 -13.90 -12.10 -1.27
N GLU A 425 -14.44 -12.07 -2.49
CA GLU A 425 -14.58 -10.85 -3.31
C GLU A 425 -15.42 -9.79 -2.59
N THR A 426 -16.51 -10.21 -1.94
CA THR A 426 -17.38 -9.30 -1.19
C THR A 426 -16.67 -8.71 0.02
N ILE A 427 -15.98 -9.53 0.83
CA ILE A 427 -15.19 -9.06 1.98
C ILE A 427 -14.08 -8.12 1.51
N SER A 428 -13.29 -8.54 0.52
CA SER A 428 -12.22 -7.74 -0.09
C SER A 428 -12.73 -6.39 -0.56
N LYS A 429 -13.83 -6.38 -1.33
CA LYS A 429 -14.46 -5.14 -1.80
C LYS A 429 -14.86 -4.25 -0.64
N LEU A 430 -15.55 -4.78 0.37
CA LEU A 430 -16.03 -4.01 1.52
C LEU A 430 -14.88 -3.42 2.36
N LEU A 431 -13.80 -4.19 2.56
CA LEU A 431 -12.59 -3.73 3.25
C LEU A 431 -11.88 -2.59 2.49
N ASN A 432 -11.92 -2.60 1.16
CA ASN A 432 -11.28 -1.56 0.34
C ASN A 432 -12.21 -0.38 0.03
N SER A 433 -13.53 -0.57 0.03
CA SER A 433 -14.49 0.47 -0.39
C SER A 433 -14.83 1.49 0.70
N LYS A 434 -14.45 1.21 1.94
CA LYS A 434 -14.86 1.99 3.10
C LYS A 434 -13.65 2.68 3.68
N ARG A 435 -13.75 4.00 3.87
CA ARG A 435 -12.66 4.75 4.50
C ARG A 435 -12.60 4.32 5.97
N GLU A 436 -11.40 4.41 6.52
CA GLU A 436 -10.96 3.83 7.80
C GLU A 436 -12.07 3.35 8.75
N PHE A 437 -12.57 2.13 8.55
CA PHE A 437 -13.29 1.45 9.62
C PHE A 437 -12.27 1.06 10.67
N LYS A 438 -12.11 1.92 11.67
CA LYS A 438 -11.34 1.63 12.87
C LYS A 438 -12.09 0.58 13.70
N GLY A 439 -11.99 -0.68 13.28
CA GLY A 439 -12.53 -1.80 14.02
C GLY A 439 -11.79 -1.94 15.36
N ASN A 440 -12.54 -2.01 16.46
CA ASN A 440 -11.96 -2.36 17.74
C ASN A 440 -11.72 -3.86 17.78
N VAL A 441 -10.49 -4.26 18.05
CA VAL A 441 -10.18 -5.67 18.23
C VAL A 441 -10.15 -5.92 19.71
N ASN A 442 -11.16 -6.64 20.19
CA ASN A 442 -11.26 -7.00 21.59
C ASN A 442 -10.13 -7.96 21.96
N SER A 443 -9.87 -8.08 23.26
CA SER A 443 -8.81 -8.95 23.80
C SER A 443 -9.01 -10.44 23.48
N ASP A 444 -10.24 -10.87 23.20
CA ASP A 444 -10.58 -12.22 22.76
C ASP A 444 -10.40 -12.42 21.24
N GLY A 445 -9.94 -11.38 20.53
CA GLY A 445 -9.80 -11.36 19.08
C GLY A 445 -11.10 -11.17 18.31
N SER A 446 -12.23 -10.96 19.01
CA SER A 446 -13.46 -10.55 18.34
C SER A 446 -13.30 -9.12 17.82
N LEU A 447 -13.71 -8.91 16.58
CA LEU A 447 -13.71 -7.59 15.97
C LEU A 447 -15.06 -6.94 16.30
N ASN A 448 -15.05 -5.95 17.19
CA ASN A 448 -16.17 -5.05 17.35
C ASN A 448 -16.03 -3.92 16.32
N ILE A 449 -16.72 -4.09 15.19
CA ILE A 449 -16.91 -3.02 14.20
C ILE A 449 -18.30 -2.37 14.38
N THR A 450 -19.11 -2.77 15.37
CA THR A 450 -20.50 -2.26 15.49
C THR A 450 -20.58 -0.77 15.82
N ASP A 451 -19.53 -0.19 16.40
CA ASP A 451 -19.39 1.25 16.63
C ASP A 451 -18.30 1.88 15.74
N ALA A 452 -17.85 1.19 14.68
CA ALA A 452 -16.88 1.80 13.79
C ALA A 452 -17.59 2.85 12.94
N TYR A 453 -17.31 4.10 13.25
CA TYR A 453 -17.60 5.20 12.37
C TYR A 453 -16.40 5.42 11.45
N GLU A 454 -16.69 5.90 10.25
CA GLU A 454 -15.65 6.42 9.37
C GLU A 454 -15.07 7.68 10.00
N ASP A 455 -13.80 7.64 10.40
CA ASP A 455 -13.12 8.84 10.89
C ASP A 455 -12.76 9.75 9.71
N THR A 456 -13.65 10.69 9.41
CA THR A 456 -13.47 11.70 8.36
C THR A 456 -12.64 12.89 8.83
N THR A 457 -12.29 12.97 10.13
CA THR A 457 -11.69 14.17 10.73
C THR A 457 -10.18 14.27 10.50
N THR A 458 -9.51 13.15 10.22
CA THR A 458 -8.03 13.09 10.17
C THR A 458 -7.43 12.40 8.94
N CYS A 459 -8.23 11.87 8.02
CA CYS A 459 -7.67 11.11 6.89
C CYS A 459 -7.02 12.06 5.87
N LYS A 460 -5.69 11.97 5.70
CA LYS A 460 -5.01 12.72 4.65
C LYS A 460 -5.55 12.29 3.29
N GLN A 461 -5.63 13.22 2.32
CA GLN A 461 -6.08 12.88 0.96
C GLN A 461 -5.27 11.72 0.36
N PHE A 462 -3.97 11.66 0.65
CA PHE A 462 -3.11 10.53 0.30
C PHE A 462 -3.64 9.18 0.82
N GLU A 463 -3.96 9.09 2.11
CA GLU A 463 -4.45 7.87 2.76
C GLU A 463 -5.79 7.44 2.16
N ALA A 464 -6.70 8.41 1.96
CA ALA A 464 -8.00 8.16 1.35
C ALA A 464 -7.87 7.60 -0.08
N MET A 465 -7.06 8.24 -0.92
CA MET A 465 -6.88 7.81 -2.31
C MET A 465 -6.13 6.48 -2.41
N SER A 466 -5.20 6.18 -1.49
CA SER A 466 -4.42 4.93 -1.51
C SER A 466 -5.28 3.65 -1.45
N LYS A 467 -6.52 3.76 -0.95
CA LYS A 467 -7.46 2.64 -0.84
C LYS A 467 -8.22 2.33 -2.12
N VAL A 468 -8.43 3.32 -2.98
CA VAL A 468 -9.29 3.21 -4.17
C VAL A 468 -8.51 3.11 -5.48
N LEU A 469 -7.29 3.64 -5.51
CA LEU A 469 -6.45 3.63 -6.71
C LEU A 469 -5.94 2.22 -7.05
N ASP A 470 -5.79 1.97 -8.35
CA ASP A 470 -5.08 0.81 -8.84
C ASP A 470 -3.57 0.89 -8.52
N ALA A 471 -2.82 -0.18 -8.76
CA ALA A 471 -1.40 -0.23 -8.41
C ALA A 471 -0.54 0.84 -9.11
N VAL A 472 -0.87 1.18 -10.36
CA VAL A 472 -0.12 2.16 -11.17
C VAL A 472 -0.46 3.58 -10.73
N GLU A 473 -1.75 3.87 -10.57
CA GLU A 473 -2.24 5.16 -10.06
C GLU A 473 -1.70 5.43 -8.65
N LEU A 474 -1.66 4.40 -7.82
CA LEU A 474 -1.11 4.47 -6.47
C LEU A 474 0.40 4.66 -6.48
N ASN A 475 1.15 4.03 -7.41
CA ASN A 475 2.57 4.33 -7.60
C ASN A 475 2.75 5.84 -7.90
N CYS A 476 1.97 6.42 -8.80
CA CYS A 476 2.01 7.85 -9.11
C CYS A 476 1.68 8.75 -7.90
N LEU A 477 0.69 8.35 -7.11
CA LEU A 477 0.31 9.07 -5.89
C LEU A 477 1.46 9.06 -4.87
N VAL A 478 2.11 7.92 -4.66
CA VAL A 478 3.26 7.80 -3.75
C VAL A 478 4.43 8.68 -4.19
N ARG A 479 4.77 8.69 -5.48
CA ARG A 479 5.81 9.60 -6.00
C ARG A 479 5.49 11.06 -5.73
N SER A 480 4.21 11.43 -5.91
CA SER A 480 3.73 12.79 -5.67
C SER A 480 3.88 13.17 -4.19
N GLU A 481 3.50 12.27 -3.28
CA GLU A 481 3.62 12.46 -1.82
C GLU A 481 5.08 12.58 -1.37
N LEU A 482 5.97 11.79 -1.96
CA LEU A 482 7.40 11.81 -1.65
C LEU A 482 8.18 12.92 -2.38
N GLY A 483 7.53 13.69 -3.25
CA GLY A 483 8.20 14.70 -4.08
C GLY A 483 9.20 14.11 -5.09
N VAL A 484 9.06 12.84 -5.47
CA VAL A 484 9.92 12.16 -6.44
C VAL A 484 9.53 12.60 -7.84
N LYS A 485 10.38 13.43 -8.47
CA LYS A 485 10.16 13.97 -9.83
C LYS A 485 10.75 13.09 -10.93
N ASP A 486 11.90 12.48 -10.66
CA ASP A 486 12.64 11.64 -11.60
C ASP A 486 12.78 10.23 -11.02
N SER A 487 11.84 9.34 -11.36
CA SER A 487 11.97 7.92 -11.01
C SER A 487 12.80 7.22 -12.09
N HIS A 488 13.92 6.60 -11.71
CA HIS A 488 14.65 5.68 -12.61
C HIS A 488 13.81 4.45 -13.00
N ARG A 489 12.66 4.23 -12.36
CA ARG A 489 11.64 3.26 -12.74
C ARG A 489 10.68 3.90 -13.76
N MET A 490 11.21 4.21 -14.93
CA MET A 490 10.42 4.51 -16.12
C MET A 490 9.83 3.20 -16.64
N GLY A 491 8.50 3.06 -16.62
CA GLY A 491 7.73 2.02 -17.32
C GLY A 491 8.29 0.60 -17.33
N GLN A 492 8.17 -0.12 -16.21
CA GLN A 492 8.14 -1.59 -16.25
C GLN A 492 6.74 -2.05 -16.64
#